data_AF-A0AAD7IUE0-F1
#
_entry.id   AF-A0AAD7IUE0-F1
#
_cell.length_a   1.000
_cell.length_b   1.000
_cell.length_c   1.000
_cell.angle_alpha   90.00
_cell.angle_beta   90.00
_cell.angle_gamma   90.00
#
_symmetry.space_group_name_H-M   'P 1'
#
loop_
_entity.id
_entity.type
_entity.pdbx_description
1 polymer ?
#
loop_
_entity_poly.entity_id
_entity_poly.type
_entity_poly.pdbx_seq_one_letter_code
_entity_poly.pdbx_strand_id
1 'polypeptide(L)'
;MSTPRRSNRTAARKITKSIAKIAAQDLDGSEDEDLDITMANSDDDEADEDSEKDNEKEESDAKEEEEEDDQDDQDDDEPVVVPAKRKRGKGKKIIEKVPLVREITVTIAVYSAAQMKKSRTSRGSPASEIYILNSDEPWDTLKAQVGVRIYFDNYNMTFTVPRRISDPVKLSSKDHYKHLLTTALGIKTSATARVIVEPKPVANDKENDDTGDNGPKSRNGGEKYVRKERDILPGNVALNEKIGLLRDKWRCPTPGGPCGSEHCFVHPTDPEHFPLAHVHMESWAAAWLKGPQFGDINKPPNNELFDKINPASPAARSPLLQRRLDLNQKAPVNQTPTININFPPEIAGLLGRAPAVAPPPAPAPAPAQLPPRITDPNFVAGPSLTIDNFCKDYNLDDEICTRFKQNRFKTTDAFAFVAMAQLTAMEFMVGEIAELQVAIGKWAVIA
;
A
#
# COMPACT_ATOMS: atom_id res chain seq x y z
N MET A 1 -12.96 -9.13 48.70
CA MET A 1 -11.69 -9.79 48.32
C MET A 1 -11.65 -9.88 46.80
N SER A 2 -10.93 -8.95 46.16
CA SER A 2 -10.89 -8.80 44.71
C SER A 2 -9.52 -9.26 44.21
N THR A 3 -9.50 -10.21 43.27
CA THR A 3 -8.28 -10.81 42.72
C THR A 3 -7.63 -9.87 41.67
N PRO A 4 -6.29 -9.78 41.61
CA PRO A 4 -5.62 -8.91 40.64
C PRO A 4 -5.47 -9.60 39.28
N ARG A 5 -5.94 -8.92 38.22
CA ARG A 5 -5.71 -9.29 36.80
C ARG A 5 -4.22 -9.17 36.45
N ARG A 6 -3.51 -10.31 36.35
CA ARG A 6 -2.22 -10.45 35.66
C ARG A 6 -2.47 -11.04 34.27
N SER A 7 -2.58 -10.22 33.22
CA SER A 7 -2.64 -10.74 31.84
C SER A 7 -2.32 -9.70 30.76
N ASN A 8 -1.25 -8.90 30.88
CA ASN A 8 -0.79 -8.03 29.77
C ASN A 8 0.74 -7.88 29.62
N ARG A 9 1.56 -8.57 30.41
CA ARG A 9 3.03 -8.42 30.36
C ARG A 9 3.74 -9.28 29.31
N THR A 10 3.10 -10.34 28.80
CA THR A 10 3.79 -11.33 27.95
C THR A 10 3.72 -10.99 26.45
N ALA A 11 2.66 -10.30 26.01
CA ALA A 11 2.52 -9.85 24.62
C ALA A 11 3.53 -8.74 24.25
N ALA A 12 3.87 -7.87 25.22
CA ALA A 12 4.81 -6.77 25.02
C ALA A 12 6.27 -7.22 24.77
N ARG A 13 6.66 -8.45 25.15
CA ARG A 13 8.03 -8.97 24.99
C ARG A 13 8.32 -9.64 23.66
N LYS A 14 7.30 -10.13 22.93
CA LYS A 14 7.50 -10.84 21.65
C LYS A 14 7.60 -9.88 20.44
N ILE A 15 7.10 -8.66 20.56
CA ILE A 15 7.08 -7.67 19.45
C ILE A 15 8.33 -6.77 19.43
N THR A 16 9.00 -6.58 20.58
CA THR A 16 10.25 -5.81 20.69
C THR A 16 11.43 -6.39 19.89
N LYS A 17 11.45 -7.72 19.63
CA LYS A 17 12.58 -8.40 18.96
C LYS A 17 12.63 -8.18 17.43
N SER A 18 11.48 -7.98 16.76
CA SER A 18 11.43 -7.79 15.29
C SER A 18 11.90 -6.40 14.83
N ILE A 19 11.74 -5.37 15.66
CA ILE A 19 12.15 -3.99 15.31
C ILE A 19 13.61 -3.71 15.69
N ALA A 20 14.14 -4.33 16.75
CA ALA A 20 15.57 -4.28 17.05
C ALA A 20 16.43 -4.81 15.89
N LYS A 21 15.92 -5.79 15.12
CA LYS A 21 16.59 -6.32 13.91
C LYS A 21 16.64 -5.32 12.75
N ILE A 22 15.64 -4.45 12.61
CA ILE A 22 15.63 -3.39 11.58
C ILE A 22 16.56 -2.23 11.99
N ALA A 23 16.67 -1.91 13.29
CA ALA A 23 17.59 -0.89 13.78
C ALA A 23 19.06 -1.34 13.79
N ALA A 24 19.33 -2.64 13.95
CA ALA A 24 20.69 -3.18 13.95
C ALA A 24 21.28 -3.38 12.53
N GLN A 25 20.44 -3.50 11.49
CA GLN A 25 20.91 -3.64 10.10
C GLN A 25 21.48 -2.34 9.49
N ASP A 26 21.31 -1.19 10.16
CA ASP A 26 21.82 0.11 9.70
C ASP A 26 23.21 0.46 10.28
N LEU A 27 23.86 -0.42 11.05
CA LEU A 27 25.15 -0.16 11.72
C LEU A 27 26.34 -1.01 11.22
N ASP A 28 26.17 -1.91 10.25
CA ASP A 28 27.20 -2.89 9.87
C ASP A 28 27.39 -3.00 8.35
N GLY A 29 27.72 -1.89 7.69
CA GLY A 29 27.82 -1.82 6.23
C GLY A 29 28.93 -0.90 5.75
N SER A 30 30.18 -1.13 6.19
CA SER A 30 31.37 -0.57 5.54
C SER A 30 32.61 -1.43 5.83
N GLU A 31 32.74 -2.56 5.14
CA GLU A 31 34.03 -3.26 4.96
C GLU A 31 34.12 -3.68 3.47
N ASP A 32 34.96 -2.92 2.76
CA ASP A 32 35.87 -3.24 1.66
C ASP A 32 35.52 -4.32 0.63
N GLU A 33 35.56 -3.96 -0.66
CA GLU A 33 36.33 -4.71 -1.67
C GLU A 33 36.89 -3.74 -2.73
N ASP A 34 38.17 -3.42 -2.57
CA ASP A 34 39.05 -2.92 -3.63
C ASP A 34 39.23 -4.03 -4.68
N LEU A 35 38.68 -3.83 -5.88
CA LEU A 35 39.07 -4.60 -7.06
C LEU A 35 39.71 -3.68 -8.10
N ASP A 36 41.03 -3.76 -8.07
CA ASP A 36 41.99 -3.30 -9.04
C ASP A 36 41.71 -3.96 -10.41
N ILE A 37 41.23 -3.20 -11.38
CA ILE A 37 41.16 -3.61 -12.79
C ILE A 37 41.95 -2.59 -13.62
N THR A 38 43.21 -2.93 -13.83
CA THR A 38 44.03 -2.42 -14.92
C THR A 38 43.87 -3.30 -16.15
N MET A 39 44.28 -2.77 -17.31
CA MET A 39 44.30 -3.34 -18.69
C MET A 39 43.19 -2.76 -19.58
N ALA A 40 43.45 -1.61 -20.23
CA ALA A 40 44.14 -1.52 -21.52
C ALA A 40 43.34 -2.18 -22.66
N ASN A 41 42.76 -1.37 -23.54
CA ASN A 41 42.91 -1.48 -25.00
C ASN A 41 42.04 -0.46 -25.75
N SER A 42 42.68 0.14 -26.77
CA SER A 42 42.12 0.59 -28.06
C SER A 42 41.24 1.83 -28.01
N ASP A 43 41.73 3.03 -28.36
CA ASP A 43 42.14 3.46 -29.71
C ASP A 43 41.20 2.90 -30.78
N ASP A 44 40.14 3.65 -31.08
CA ASP A 44 39.63 3.81 -32.43
C ASP A 44 39.00 5.21 -32.57
N ASP A 45 39.70 6.00 -33.38
CA ASP A 45 39.27 7.22 -34.05
C ASP A 45 38.04 6.98 -34.94
N GLU A 46 37.51 8.09 -35.49
CA GLU A 46 36.48 8.28 -36.54
C GLU A 46 35.40 9.23 -35.97
N ALA A 47 35.62 10.54 -36.02
CA ALA A 47 35.41 11.42 -37.19
C ALA A 47 33.92 11.79 -37.40
N ASP A 48 33.73 13.10 -37.52
CA ASP A 48 32.67 13.80 -38.26
C ASP A 48 31.22 13.71 -37.74
N GLU A 49 30.65 14.84 -37.29
CA GLU A 49 30.06 15.83 -38.22
C GLU A 49 29.45 17.00 -37.42
N ASP A 50 29.81 18.19 -37.90
CA ASP A 50 29.20 19.48 -37.61
C ASP A 50 27.67 19.47 -37.72
N SER A 51 26.99 20.10 -36.76
CA SER A 51 25.83 20.92 -37.12
C SER A 51 25.60 22.03 -36.10
N GLU A 52 26.24 23.15 -36.38
CA GLU A 52 25.79 24.48 -36.01
C GLU A 52 24.31 24.64 -36.39
N LYS A 53 23.45 24.91 -35.41
CA LYS A 53 22.22 25.65 -35.66
C LYS A 53 22.00 26.67 -34.56
N ASP A 54 22.45 27.87 -34.88
CA ASP A 54 21.90 29.13 -34.43
C ASP A 54 20.38 29.11 -34.49
N ASN A 55 19.74 29.51 -33.40
CA ASN A 55 18.45 30.16 -33.49
C ASN A 55 18.35 31.22 -32.40
N GLU A 56 18.81 32.41 -32.76
CA GLU A 56 18.37 33.68 -32.20
C GLU A 56 16.84 33.79 -32.34
N LYS A 57 16.12 34.16 -31.27
CA LYS A 57 15.13 35.25 -31.33
C LYS A 57 14.38 35.52 -30.03
N GLU A 58 14.32 36.82 -29.72
CA GLU A 58 13.23 37.60 -29.11
C GLU A 58 12.79 37.17 -27.69
N GLU A 59 13.11 37.90 -26.61
CA GLU A 59 12.97 39.35 -26.34
C GLU A 59 11.61 39.93 -26.74
N SER A 60 10.66 39.82 -25.81
CA SER A 60 9.47 40.68 -25.64
C SER A 60 8.72 40.17 -24.40
N ASP A 61 8.05 40.93 -23.56
CA ASP A 61 7.99 42.35 -23.27
C ASP A 61 7.28 42.43 -21.92
N ALA A 62 7.38 43.58 -21.27
CA ALA A 62 6.74 43.88 -20.01
C ALA A 62 5.20 43.77 -20.10
N LYS A 63 4.58 43.29 -19.01
CA LYS A 63 3.29 43.82 -18.56
C LYS A 63 3.13 43.62 -17.06
N GLU A 64 3.49 44.67 -16.33
CA GLU A 64 2.80 45.07 -15.11
C GLU A 64 1.31 45.29 -15.45
N GLU A 65 0.42 44.63 -14.73
CA GLU A 65 -0.93 45.15 -14.50
C GLU A 65 -1.20 45.06 -12.99
N GLU A 66 -1.20 46.25 -12.40
CA GLU A 66 -1.80 46.60 -11.12
C GLU A 66 -3.33 46.54 -11.27
N GLU A 67 -4.02 45.89 -10.34
CA GLU A 67 -5.39 46.18 -9.91
C GLU A 67 -5.37 45.93 -8.38
N GLU A 68 -5.28 46.94 -7.51
CA GLU A 68 -6.35 47.88 -7.10
C GLU A 68 -7.69 47.14 -6.92
N ASP A 69 -8.01 46.76 -5.70
CA ASP A 69 -8.84 47.51 -4.73
C ASP A 69 -10.29 47.03 -4.85
N ASP A 70 -10.78 46.37 -3.80
CA ASP A 70 -12.18 46.43 -3.39
C ASP A 70 -12.28 45.98 -1.92
N GLN A 71 -12.18 46.99 -1.07
CA GLN A 71 -12.71 46.99 0.29
C GLN A 71 -14.23 47.05 0.20
N ASP A 72 -14.90 45.94 0.48
CA ASP A 72 -16.34 45.96 0.78
C ASP A 72 -16.57 45.61 2.25
N ASP A 73 -16.91 46.68 2.96
CA ASP A 73 -18.04 46.82 3.86
C ASP A 73 -18.14 46.01 5.16
N GLN A 74 -18.04 46.82 6.21
CA GLN A 74 -18.62 46.67 7.53
C GLN A 74 -20.11 46.30 7.42
N ASP A 75 -20.52 45.26 8.14
CA ASP A 75 -21.85 45.21 8.73
C ASP A 75 -21.70 44.96 10.24
N ASP A 76 -21.71 46.07 10.97
CA ASP A 76 -22.07 46.15 12.38
C ASP A 76 -23.57 45.81 12.53
N ASP A 77 -23.88 44.61 13.01
CA ASP A 77 -25.23 44.30 13.50
C ASP A 77 -25.20 44.11 15.04
N GLU A 78 -25.59 45.20 15.71
CA GLU A 78 -25.91 45.22 17.13
C GLU A 78 -27.09 44.28 17.47
N PRO A 79 -27.14 43.76 18.70
CA PRO A 79 -28.08 42.73 19.11
C PRO A 79 -29.50 43.27 19.33
N VAL A 80 -30.46 42.77 18.54
CA VAL A 80 -31.89 42.95 18.79
C VAL A 80 -32.29 42.29 20.12
N VAL A 81 -32.61 43.13 21.10
CA VAL A 81 -33.22 42.77 22.38
C VAL A 81 -34.67 42.32 22.16
N VAL A 82 -34.93 41.01 22.26
CA VAL A 82 -36.30 40.45 22.25
C VAL A 82 -36.71 40.04 23.68
N PRO A 83 -37.92 40.41 24.15
CA PRO A 83 -38.30 40.31 25.55
C PRO A 83 -38.55 38.88 26.05
N ALA A 84 -38.17 38.71 27.31
CA ALA A 84 -38.18 37.48 28.09
C ALA A 84 -39.56 36.79 28.18
N LYS A 85 -39.63 35.54 27.66
CA LYS A 85 -40.61 34.54 28.10
C LYS A 85 -39.98 33.64 29.16
N ARG A 86 -40.39 33.86 30.41
CA ARG A 86 -40.02 33.10 31.62
C ARG A 86 -40.38 31.61 31.43
N LYS A 87 -39.41 30.77 31.05
CA LYS A 87 -39.52 29.31 31.18
C LYS A 87 -39.18 28.92 32.61
N ARG A 88 -40.16 28.30 33.29
CA ARG A 88 -40.04 27.68 34.61
C ARG A 88 -38.76 26.84 34.71
N GLY A 89 -37.88 27.22 35.64
CA GLY A 89 -36.63 26.54 35.93
C GLY A 89 -36.89 25.12 36.42
N LYS A 90 -36.61 24.14 35.56
CA LYS A 90 -36.48 22.75 35.95
C LYS A 90 -35.05 22.60 36.47
N GLY A 91 -34.90 22.41 37.78
CA GLY A 91 -33.61 22.35 38.47
C GLY A 91 -32.59 21.50 37.71
N LYS A 92 -31.55 22.16 37.23
CA LYS A 92 -30.39 21.54 36.57
C LYS A 92 -29.65 20.79 37.67
N LYS A 93 -29.98 19.52 37.90
CA LYS A 93 -29.16 18.63 38.74
C LYS A 93 -27.76 18.68 38.16
N ILE A 94 -26.84 19.29 38.91
CA ILE A 94 -25.40 19.20 38.68
C ILE A 94 -25.07 17.73 38.96
N ILE A 95 -25.26 16.90 37.93
CA ILE A 95 -24.76 15.53 37.95
C ILE A 95 -23.27 15.68 37.74
N GLU A 96 -22.53 15.61 38.84
CA GLU A 96 -21.07 15.49 38.85
C GLU A 96 -20.72 14.30 37.96
N LYS A 97 -20.29 14.62 36.74
CA LYS A 97 -20.10 13.66 35.66
C LYS A 97 -18.79 12.94 35.96
N VAL A 98 -18.88 11.80 36.66
CA VAL A 98 -17.72 10.94 36.90
C VAL A 98 -17.03 10.72 35.55
N PRO A 99 -15.76 11.11 35.40
CA PRO A 99 -15.05 11.00 34.13
C PRO A 99 -14.96 9.52 33.76
N LEU A 100 -15.73 9.12 32.75
CA LEU A 100 -15.66 7.80 32.15
C LEU A 100 -14.27 7.67 31.53
N VAL A 101 -13.43 6.84 32.13
CA VAL A 101 -12.16 6.42 31.55
C VAL A 101 -12.49 5.74 30.21
N ARG A 102 -12.03 6.33 29.12
CA ARG A 102 -12.24 5.82 27.77
C ARG A 102 -10.90 5.35 27.22
N GLU A 103 -10.94 4.19 26.58
CA GLU A 103 -9.80 3.64 25.87
C GLU A 103 -9.69 4.27 24.48
N ILE A 104 -8.46 4.59 24.08
CA ILE A 104 -8.10 5.18 22.79
C ILE A 104 -7.15 4.23 22.09
N THR A 105 -7.50 3.80 20.89
CA THR A 105 -6.63 2.95 20.07
C THR A 105 -5.70 3.82 19.24
N VAL A 106 -4.40 3.73 19.52
CA VAL A 106 -3.35 4.48 18.82
C VAL A 106 -2.54 3.53 17.94
N THR A 107 -2.58 3.75 16.63
CA THR A 107 -1.72 3.02 15.68
C THR A 107 -0.44 3.82 15.45
N ILE A 108 0.70 3.27 15.86
CA ILE A 108 2.02 3.90 15.70
C ILE A 108 2.67 3.28 14.46
N ALA A 109 2.92 4.10 13.45
CA ALA A 109 3.59 3.73 12.21
C ALA A 109 5.01 4.30 12.20
N VAL A 110 6.02 3.45 12.18
CA VAL A 110 7.44 3.83 12.20
C VAL A 110 8.04 3.58 10.81
N TYR A 111 8.64 4.62 10.23
CA TYR A 111 9.44 4.50 9.01
C TYR A 111 10.92 4.42 9.34
N SER A 112 11.66 3.54 8.65
CA SER A 112 13.13 3.52 8.76
C SER A 112 13.77 4.64 7.94
N ALA A 113 15.02 4.98 8.25
CA ALA A 113 15.77 5.98 7.46
C ALA A 113 15.91 5.54 5.99
N ALA A 114 16.19 4.25 5.76
CA ALA A 114 16.24 3.66 4.42
C ALA A 114 14.91 3.76 3.67
N GLN A 115 13.76 3.61 4.36
CA GLN A 115 12.45 3.82 3.75
C GLN A 115 12.23 5.29 3.40
N MET A 116 12.61 6.23 4.27
CA MET A 116 12.41 7.67 4.02
C MET A 116 13.23 8.20 2.84
N LYS A 117 14.38 7.57 2.52
CA LYS A 117 15.17 7.86 1.32
C LYS A 117 14.44 7.49 0.02
N LYS A 118 13.46 6.58 0.06
CA LYS A 118 12.65 6.20 -1.11
C LYS A 118 11.58 7.25 -1.40
N SER A 119 11.22 7.38 -2.68
CA SER A 119 10.09 8.21 -3.11
C SER A 119 8.80 7.77 -2.42
N ARG A 120 7.82 8.68 -2.26
CA ARG A 120 6.59 8.38 -1.52
C ARG A 120 5.83 7.15 -2.05
N THR A 121 5.87 6.91 -3.36
CA THR A 121 5.22 5.75 -4.01
C THR A 121 6.00 4.45 -3.84
N SER A 122 7.32 4.53 -3.65
CA SER A 122 8.19 3.37 -3.45
C SER A 122 8.50 3.11 -1.96
N ARG A 123 8.00 3.94 -1.05
CA ARG A 123 7.98 3.67 0.39
C ARG A 123 7.08 2.47 0.62
N GLY A 124 7.66 1.33 0.95
CA GLY A 124 6.90 0.18 1.44
C GLY A 124 6.08 0.54 2.68
N SER A 125 5.19 -0.36 3.09
CA SER A 125 4.36 -0.16 4.28
C SER A 125 5.23 0.07 5.53
N PRO A 126 4.93 1.09 6.37
CA PRO A 126 5.65 1.29 7.62
C PRO A 126 5.42 0.13 8.57
N ALA A 127 6.38 -0.09 9.48
CA ALA A 127 6.15 -1.00 10.59
C ALA A 127 5.09 -0.37 11.52
N SER A 128 3.92 -1.00 11.62
CA SER A 128 2.80 -0.48 12.43
C SER A 128 2.51 -1.35 13.64
N GLU A 129 2.33 -0.72 14.80
CA GLU A 129 1.91 -1.39 16.04
C GLU A 129 0.69 -0.66 16.63
N ILE A 130 -0.22 -1.42 17.23
CA ILE A 130 -1.46 -0.89 17.81
C ILE A 130 -1.33 -0.91 19.33
N TYR A 131 -1.51 0.26 19.94
CA TYR A 131 -1.54 0.46 21.38
C TYR A 131 -2.94 0.88 21.83
N ILE A 132 -3.35 0.41 23.01
CA ILE A 132 -4.58 0.84 23.66
C ILE A 132 -4.15 1.72 24.83
N LEU A 133 -4.41 3.01 24.73
CA LEU A 133 -4.10 4.00 25.76
C LEU A 133 -5.36 4.34 26.55
N ASN A 134 -5.19 4.60 27.84
CA ASN A 134 -6.29 5.14 28.64
C ASN A 134 -6.31 6.67 28.56
N SER A 135 -7.50 7.27 28.67
CA SER A 135 -7.66 8.74 28.61
C SER A 135 -6.88 9.52 29.66
N ASP A 136 -6.47 8.86 30.75
CA ASP A 136 -5.71 9.40 31.87
C ASP A 136 -4.20 9.10 31.79
N GLU A 137 -3.72 8.42 30.75
CA GLU A 137 -2.28 8.11 30.63
C GLU A 137 -1.45 9.37 30.35
N PRO A 138 -0.38 9.61 31.14
CA PRO A 138 0.48 10.76 30.95
C PRO A 138 1.29 10.64 29.66
N TRP A 139 1.70 11.79 29.12
CA TRP A 139 2.56 11.89 27.93
C TRP A 139 3.82 11.02 28.05
N ASP A 140 4.39 10.92 29.24
CA ASP A 140 5.59 10.13 29.50
C ASP A 140 5.38 8.62 29.29
N THR A 141 4.15 8.10 29.43
CA THR A 141 3.84 6.69 29.15
C THR A 141 3.90 6.41 27.65
N LEU A 142 3.29 7.27 26.83
CA LEU A 142 3.40 7.17 25.37
C LEU A 142 4.86 7.36 24.94
N LYS A 143 5.55 8.32 25.56
CA LYS A 143 6.98 8.55 25.34
C LYS A 143 7.80 7.32 25.67
N ALA A 144 7.58 6.67 26.81
CA ALA A 144 8.28 5.45 27.19
C ALA A 144 7.96 4.29 26.23
N GLN A 145 6.69 4.10 25.85
CA GLN A 145 6.29 3.01 24.96
C GLN A 145 6.96 3.09 23.59
N VAL A 146 7.03 4.30 23.01
CA VAL A 146 7.75 4.49 21.75
C VAL A 146 9.26 4.50 21.96
N GLY A 147 9.72 5.08 23.08
CA GLY A 147 11.12 5.35 23.39
C GLY A 147 11.93 4.11 23.71
N VAL A 148 11.27 3.03 24.13
CA VAL A 148 11.89 1.71 24.27
C VAL A 148 12.54 1.24 22.96
N ARG A 149 12.16 1.81 21.81
CA ARG A 149 12.70 1.41 20.50
C ARG A 149 13.48 2.51 19.77
N ILE A 150 13.28 3.78 20.11
CA ILE A 150 13.87 4.91 19.38
C ILE A 150 14.24 6.09 20.30
N TYR A 151 15.35 6.76 19.99
CA TYR A 151 15.73 8.02 20.66
C TYR A 151 14.85 9.17 20.15
N PHE A 152 13.97 9.70 21.00
CA PHE A 152 12.97 10.73 20.64
C PHE A 152 13.53 11.92 19.87
N ASP A 153 14.75 12.35 20.20
CA ASP A 153 15.33 13.56 19.65
C ASP A 153 15.70 13.42 18.17
N ASN A 154 15.87 12.18 17.70
CA ASN A 154 16.25 11.86 16.31
C ASN A 154 15.05 11.64 15.39
N TYR A 155 13.82 11.77 15.88
CA TYR A 155 12.62 11.49 15.10
C TYR A 155 11.64 12.66 15.15
N ASN A 156 10.96 12.89 14.03
CA ASN A 156 9.79 13.72 13.90
C ASN A 156 8.55 12.86 14.09
N MET A 157 7.79 13.14 15.15
CA MET A 157 6.50 12.51 15.38
C MET A 157 5.39 13.42 14.89
N THR A 158 4.47 12.87 14.10
CA THR A 158 3.23 13.53 13.71
C THR A 158 2.04 12.64 14.04
N PHE A 159 0.84 13.20 14.18
CA PHE A 159 -0.37 12.43 14.38
C PHE A 159 -1.51 12.91 13.49
N THR A 160 -2.39 11.98 13.16
CA THR A 160 -3.64 12.21 12.44
C THR A 160 -4.77 11.53 13.20
N VAL A 161 -5.95 12.15 13.19
CA VAL A 161 -7.15 11.59 13.81
C VAL A 161 -8.20 11.47 12.72
N PRO A 162 -8.54 10.25 12.26
CA PRO A 162 -9.44 10.06 11.15
C PRO A 162 -10.73 10.89 11.30
N ARG A 163 -11.10 11.63 10.25
CA ARG A 163 -12.28 12.52 10.17
C ARG A 163 -12.25 13.80 11.01
N ARG A 164 -11.26 13.98 11.88
CA ARG A 164 -11.12 15.20 12.71
C ARG A 164 -9.92 16.04 12.31
N ILE A 165 -8.80 15.39 12.00
CA ILE A 165 -7.54 16.01 11.62
C ILE A 165 -7.01 15.21 10.44
N SER A 166 -7.26 15.71 9.22
CA SER A 166 -6.73 15.13 7.98
C SER A 166 -5.22 15.34 7.87
N ASP A 167 -4.75 16.49 8.34
CA ASP A 167 -3.39 16.95 8.11
C ASP A 167 -2.49 16.56 9.29
N PRO A 168 -1.30 15.96 9.04
CA PRO A 168 -0.44 15.49 10.11
C PRO A 168 0.05 16.65 11.01
N VAL A 169 -0.31 16.61 12.29
CA VAL A 169 0.10 17.60 13.30
C VAL A 169 1.33 17.09 14.07
N LYS A 170 2.35 17.93 14.26
CA LYS A 170 3.58 17.56 14.99
C LYS A 170 3.28 17.23 16.46
N LEU A 171 3.86 16.16 16.99
CA LEU A 171 3.69 15.69 18.38
C LEU A 171 4.99 15.90 19.17
N SER A 172 5.36 17.17 19.43
CA SER A 172 6.60 17.54 20.15
C SER A 172 6.38 17.97 21.59
N SER A 173 5.17 18.40 21.96
CA SER A 173 4.86 18.98 23.27
C SER A 173 3.75 18.22 23.99
N LYS A 174 3.71 18.36 25.32
CA LYS A 174 2.63 17.82 26.17
C LYS A 174 1.26 18.37 25.77
N ASP A 175 1.19 19.59 25.25
CA ASP A 175 -0.07 20.20 24.85
C ASP A 175 -0.59 19.62 23.53
N HIS A 176 0.30 19.25 22.60
CA HIS A 176 -0.10 18.52 21.39
C HIS A 176 -0.65 17.13 21.73
N TYR A 177 -0.10 16.48 22.76
CA TYR A 177 -0.65 15.22 23.27
C TYR A 177 -2.05 15.39 23.89
N LYS A 178 -2.28 16.45 24.69
CA LYS A 178 -3.63 16.75 25.20
C LYS A 178 -4.61 17.04 24.06
N HIS A 179 -4.16 17.72 23.01
CA HIS A 179 -4.96 17.97 21.82
C HIS A 179 -5.35 16.65 21.14
N LEU A 180 -4.39 15.74 20.93
CA LEU A 180 -4.63 14.39 20.39
C LEU A 180 -5.71 13.66 21.21
N LEU A 181 -5.57 13.61 22.54
CA LEU A 181 -6.53 12.94 23.42
C LEU A 181 -7.92 13.58 23.33
N THR A 182 -7.98 14.91 23.38
CA THR A 182 -9.25 15.65 23.35
C THR A 182 -9.98 15.42 22.02
N THR A 183 -9.27 15.48 20.90
CA THR A 183 -9.85 15.26 19.58
C THR A 183 -10.29 13.81 19.38
N ALA A 184 -9.49 12.84 19.81
CA ALA A 184 -9.82 11.42 19.72
C ALA A 184 -11.05 11.06 20.58
N LEU A 185 -11.14 11.58 21.80
CA LEU A 185 -12.27 11.35 22.72
C LEU A 185 -13.58 12.01 22.23
N GLY A 186 -13.48 13.03 21.38
CA GLY A 186 -14.62 13.66 20.70
C GLY A 186 -15.27 12.80 19.61
N ILE A 187 -14.71 11.62 19.30
CA ILE A 187 -15.31 10.66 18.37
C ILE A 187 -16.22 9.70 19.13
N LYS A 188 -17.49 9.62 18.73
CA LYS A 188 -18.52 8.86 19.45
C LYS A 188 -18.41 7.33 19.29
N THR A 189 -17.91 6.86 18.15
CA THR A 189 -17.96 5.44 17.74
C THR A 189 -16.70 4.65 18.09
N SER A 190 -15.52 5.27 18.00
CA SER A 190 -14.23 4.65 18.35
C SER A 190 -13.16 5.74 18.38
N ALA A 191 -12.54 5.96 19.54
CA ALA A 191 -11.44 6.91 19.65
C ALA A 191 -10.18 6.27 19.04
N THR A 192 -9.95 6.51 17.75
CA THR A 192 -8.76 6.03 17.02
C THR A 192 -7.87 7.20 16.63
N ALA A 193 -6.56 7.02 16.78
CA ALA A 193 -5.55 7.99 16.34
C ALA A 193 -4.40 7.24 15.65
N ARG A 194 -3.77 7.88 14.67
CA ARG A 194 -2.59 7.35 13.99
C ARG A 194 -1.41 8.27 14.25
N VAL A 195 -0.37 7.75 14.87
CA VAL A 195 0.90 8.45 15.10
C VAL A 195 1.91 7.94 14.08
N ILE A 196 2.52 8.84 13.34
CA ILE A 196 3.54 8.55 12.33
C ILE A 196 4.88 9.04 12.88
N VAL A 197 5.88 8.17 12.86
CA VAL A 197 7.22 8.47 13.34
C VAL A 197 8.19 8.38 12.18
N GLU A 198 8.83 9.51 11.87
CA GLU A 198 9.77 9.65 10.77
C GLU A 198 11.14 10.04 11.33
N PRO A 199 12.25 9.44 10.90
CA PRO A 199 13.59 9.89 11.29
C PRO A 199 13.80 11.32 10.80
N LYS A 200 14.39 12.16 11.66
CA LYS A 200 14.89 13.47 11.22
C LYS A 200 16.01 13.23 10.20
N PRO A 201 16.07 14.02 9.12
CA PRO A 201 17.26 14.01 8.28
C PRO A 201 18.43 14.40 9.17
N VAL A 202 19.35 13.47 9.39
CA VAL A 202 20.67 13.82 9.93
C VAL A 202 21.22 14.80 8.90
N ALA A 203 21.46 16.04 9.30
CA ALA A 203 22.23 16.94 8.47
C ALA A 203 23.57 16.23 8.30
N ASN A 204 23.79 15.61 7.14
CA ASN A 204 25.09 15.04 6.83
C ASN A 204 26.05 16.21 6.92
N ASP A 205 26.81 16.27 8.00
CA ASP A 205 28.00 17.10 8.12
C ASP A 205 28.89 16.67 6.96
N LYS A 206 28.83 17.47 5.88
CA LYS A 206 29.79 17.42 4.77
C LYS A 206 31.13 17.92 5.29
N GLU A 207 31.74 17.21 6.23
CA GLU A 207 33.16 17.34 6.60
C GLU A 207 33.92 16.24 5.87
N ASN A 208 34.27 16.51 4.60
CA ASN A 208 35.31 15.91 3.76
C ASN A 208 34.81 15.85 2.32
N ASP A 209 35.06 16.93 1.56
CA ASP A 209 36.06 16.91 0.49
C ASP A 209 36.10 18.33 -0.10
N ASP A 210 37.01 19.17 0.39
CA ASP A 210 37.30 20.47 -0.21
C ASP A 210 38.82 20.55 -0.42
N THR A 211 39.28 19.79 -1.41
CA THR A 211 40.51 20.14 -2.14
C THR A 211 40.08 21.16 -3.18
N GLY A 212 40.32 22.43 -2.87
CA GLY A 212 39.66 23.55 -3.53
C GLY A 212 40.04 23.78 -4.99
N ASP A 213 39.11 24.42 -5.69
CA ASP A 213 39.45 25.47 -6.65
C ASP A 213 38.36 26.55 -6.66
N ASN A 214 38.81 27.79 -6.70
CA ASN A 214 38.02 28.99 -6.45
C ASN A 214 37.15 29.37 -7.65
N GLY A 215 35.83 29.24 -7.52
CA GLY A 215 34.85 29.81 -8.45
C GLY A 215 33.83 30.72 -7.73
N PRO A 216 33.49 31.90 -8.28
CA PRO A 216 32.74 32.94 -7.56
C PRO A 216 31.26 32.57 -7.35
N LYS A 217 30.83 32.78 -6.10
CA LYS A 217 29.50 32.53 -5.54
C LYS A 217 28.40 33.33 -6.26
N SER A 218 27.52 32.63 -6.98
CA SER A 218 26.17 33.13 -7.29
C SER A 218 25.16 32.58 -6.26
N ARG A 219 24.20 33.43 -5.90
CA ARG A 219 23.29 33.28 -4.75
C ARG A 219 22.08 32.42 -5.08
N ASN A 220 21.72 31.52 -4.15
CA ASN A 220 20.38 31.05 -3.80
C ASN A 220 19.33 30.94 -4.92
N GLY A 221 19.36 29.80 -5.61
CA GLY A 221 18.16 29.19 -6.21
C GLY A 221 18.10 27.75 -5.71
N GLY A 222 17.02 27.38 -5.03
CA GLY A 222 16.83 25.99 -4.59
C GLY A 222 16.90 25.07 -5.80
N GLU A 223 17.97 24.27 -5.88
CA GLU A 223 18.14 23.25 -6.91
C GLU A 223 16.95 22.30 -6.85
N LYS A 224 15.99 22.53 -7.75
CA LYS A 224 15.16 21.45 -8.27
C LYS A 224 16.16 20.40 -8.69
N TYR A 225 16.13 19.24 -8.04
CA TYR A 225 16.80 18.04 -8.51
C TYR A 225 16.31 17.79 -9.94
N VAL A 226 17.05 18.30 -10.92
CA VAL A 226 16.90 17.93 -12.31
C VAL A 226 17.34 16.48 -12.33
N ARG A 227 16.36 15.58 -12.31
CA ARG A 227 16.59 14.15 -12.48
C ARG A 227 17.44 14.02 -13.74
N LYS A 228 18.68 13.55 -13.59
CA LYS A 228 19.57 13.33 -14.73
C LYS A 228 18.80 12.46 -15.73
N GLU A 229 18.60 12.98 -16.94
CA GLU A 229 17.83 12.32 -18.01
C GLU A 229 18.35 10.92 -18.35
N ARG A 230 19.58 10.61 -17.94
CA ARG A 230 20.28 9.34 -18.20
C ARG A 230 19.66 8.11 -17.54
N ASP A 231 18.71 8.28 -16.62
CA ASP A 231 18.07 7.16 -15.89
C ASP A 231 16.66 6.80 -16.41
N ILE A 232 16.21 7.46 -17.49
CA ILE A 232 14.94 7.13 -18.13
C ILE A 232 15.22 6.09 -19.21
N LEU A 233 14.72 4.86 -19.00
CA LEU A 233 14.79 3.80 -20.00
C LEU A 233 14.29 4.34 -21.37
N PRO A 234 15.00 4.09 -22.49
CA PRO A 234 14.63 4.63 -23.80
C PRO A 234 13.16 4.37 -24.19
N GLY A 235 12.59 3.24 -23.78
CA GLY A 235 11.17 2.93 -24.00
C GLY A 235 10.20 3.87 -23.28
N ASN A 236 10.58 4.44 -22.14
CA ASN A 236 9.74 5.39 -21.39
C ASN A 236 9.74 6.78 -22.04
N VAL A 237 10.80 7.16 -22.77
CA VAL A 237 10.86 8.45 -23.48
C VAL A 237 9.80 8.49 -24.58
N ALA A 238 9.77 7.46 -25.44
CA ALA A 238 8.78 7.36 -26.51
C ALA A 238 7.34 7.29 -25.96
N LEU A 239 7.12 6.57 -24.85
CA LEU A 239 5.82 6.52 -24.19
C LEU A 239 5.38 7.91 -23.69
N ASN A 240 6.27 8.62 -22.99
CA ASN A 240 5.97 9.94 -22.44
C ASN A 240 5.71 10.98 -23.53
N GLU A 241 6.42 10.93 -24.65
CA GLU A 241 6.17 11.77 -25.82
C GLU A 241 4.74 11.56 -26.34
N LYS A 242 4.30 10.30 -26.52
CA LYS A 242 2.93 9.99 -26.96
C LYS A 242 1.88 10.39 -25.92
N ILE A 243 2.17 10.27 -24.63
CA ILE A 243 1.28 10.78 -23.56
C ILE A 243 1.13 12.30 -23.65
N GLY A 244 2.22 13.04 -23.94
CA GLY A 244 2.17 14.49 -24.16
C GLY A 244 1.24 14.86 -25.31
N LEU A 245 1.42 14.23 -26.48
CA LEU A 245 0.56 14.46 -27.65
C LEU A 245 -0.91 14.15 -27.38
N LEU A 246 -1.21 13.08 -26.62
CA LEU A 246 -2.57 12.75 -26.22
C LEU A 246 -3.17 13.79 -25.26
N ARG A 247 -2.40 14.32 -24.32
CA ARG A 247 -2.86 15.38 -23.41
C ARG A 247 -3.19 16.66 -24.17
N ASP A 248 -2.34 17.06 -25.10
CA ASP A 248 -2.55 18.28 -25.89
C ASP A 248 -3.77 18.14 -26.80
N LYS A 249 -3.95 16.97 -27.43
CA LYS A 249 -5.08 16.69 -28.33
C LYS A 249 -6.42 16.58 -27.60
N TRP A 250 -6.42 15.95 -26.43
CA TRP A 250 -7.65 15.59 -25.69
C TRP A 250 -7.86 16.44 -24.45
N ARG A 251 -7.33 17.66 -24.44
CA ARG A 251 -7.64 18.66 -23.41
C ARG A 251 -9.13 18.97 -23.47
N CYS A 252 -9.81 18.92 -22.33
CA CYS A 252 -11.24 19.17 -22.27
C CYS A 252 -11.52 20.61 -22.74
N PRO A 253 -12.40 20.83 -23.74
CA PRO A 253 -12.71 22.17 -24.23
C PRO A 253 -13.47 23.02 -23.22
N THR A 254 -14.12 22.38 -22.24
CA THR A 254 -14.96 23.05 -21.23
C THR A 254 -14.35 22.85 -19.84
N PRO A 255 -13.45 23.74 -19.38
CA PRO A 255 -12.99 23.71 -17.99
C PRO A 255 -14.20 23.92 -17.06
N GLY A 256 -14.43 22.96 -16.15
CA GLY A 256 -15.61 22.96 -15.28
C GLY A 256 -16.87 22.30 -15.87
N GLY A 257 -16.76 21.65 -17.03
CA GLY A 257 -17.84 20.84 -17.59
C GLY A 257 -18.22 19.63 -16.73
N PRO A 258 -19.30 18.90 -17.10
CA PRO A 258 -19.84 17.79 -16.31
C PRO A 258 -18.86 16.62 -16.11
N CYS A 259 -17.80 16.51 -16.92
CA CYS A 259 -16.79 15.46 -16.77
C CYS A 259 -15.79 15.71 -15.63
N GLY A 260 -15.63 16.95 -15.14
CA GLY A 260 -14.73 17.31 -14.03
C GLY A 260 -13.23 17.02 -14.25
N SER A 261 -12.84 16.47 -15.40
CA SER A 261 -11.47 16.11 -15.77
C SER A 261 -10.84 17.12 -16.71
N GLU A 262 -9.54 17.38 -16.56
CA GLU A 262 -8.76 18.24 -17.46
C GLU A 262 -8.64 17.68 -18.88
N HIS A 263 -8.71 16.35 -19.02
CA HIS A 263 -8.60 15.64 -20.29
C HIS A 263 -9.80 14.73 -20.48
N CYS A 264 -10.42 14.76 -21.65
CA CYS A 264 -11.56 13.90 -21.97
C CYS A 264 -11.58 13.49 -23.44
N PHE A 265 -12.05 12.28 -23.69
CA PHE A 265 -12.35 11.81 -25.04
C PHE A 265 -13.81 12.12 -25.37
N VAL A 266 -14.05 12.77 -26.51
CA VAL A 266 -15.40 13.05 -27.02
C VAL A 266 -15.62 12.16 -28.24
N HIS A 267 -16.60 11.27 -28.16
CA HIS A 267 -16.89 10.38 -29.28
C HIS A 267 -17.58 11.17 -30.40
N PRO A 268 -17.26 10.94 -31.69
CA PRO A 268 -17.85 11.71 -32.78
C PRO A 268 -19.37 11.51 -32.93
N THR A 269 -19.91 10.39 -32.44
CA THR A 269 -21.36 10.13 -32.48
C THR A 269 -22.11 10.59 -31.24
N ASP A 270 -21.44 10.63 -30.08
CA ASP A 270 -22.07 10.88 -28.79
C ASP A 270 -21.36 12.06 -28.12
N PRO A 271 -22.08 13.15 -27.79
CA PRO A 271 -21.49 14.32 -27.14
C PRO A 271 -21.12 14.05 -25.66
N GLU A 272 -21.08 12.79 -25.23
CA GLU A 272 -20.70 12.42 -23.88
C GLU A 272 -19.17 12.45 -23.74
N HIS A 273 -18.71 13.17 -22.72
CA HIS A 273 -17.29 13.29 -22.42
C HIS A 273 -16.86 12.10 -21.55
N PHE A 274 -15.93 11.29 -22.04
CA PHE A 274 -15.31 10.25 -21.24
C PHE A 274 -14.03 10.78 -20.56
N PRO A 275 -13.95 10.81 -19.21
CA PRO A 275 -12.80 11.38 -18.51
C PRO A 275 -11.55 10.50 -18.66
N LEU A 276 -10.46 11.06 -19.18
CA LEU A 276 -9.20 10.35 -19.39
C LEU A 276 -8.28 10.52 -18.18
N ALA A 277 -8.33 9.56 -17.26
CA ALA A 277 -7.33 9.44 -16.19
C ALA A 277 -5.94 9.04 -16.74
N HIS A 278 -4.89 9.19 -15.93
CA HIS A 278 -3.50 8.88 -16.31
C HIS A 278 -3.33 7.46 -16.88
N VAL A 279 -3.99 6.46 -16.26
CA VAL A 279 -3.95 5.06 -16.69
C VAL A 279 -4.51 4.87 -18.12
N HIS A 280 -5.53 5.65 -18.52
CA HIS A 280 -6.06 5.61 -19.88
C HIS A 280 -5.03 6.15 -20.88
N MET A 281 -4.38 7.27 -20.56
CA MET A 281 -3.36 7.87 -21.42
C MET A 281 -2.14 6.96 -21.59
N GLU A 282 -1.66 6.32 -20.52
CA GLU A 282 -0.56 5.36 -20.60
C GLU A 282 -0.91 4.15 -21.45
N SER A 283 -2.11 3.58 -21.25
CA SER A 283 -2.59 2.43 -22.01
C SER A 283 -2.77 2.76 -23.50
N TRP A 284 -3.27 3.96 -23.80
CA TRP A 284 -3.42 4.46 -25.17
C TRP A 284 -2.06 4.71 -25.83
N ALA A 285 -1.15 5.41 -25.15
CA ALA A 285 0.22 5.62 -25.65
C ALA A 285 0.94 4.30 -25.91
N ALA A 286 0.83 3.32 -25.00
CA ALA A 286 1.44 2.01 -25.17
C ALA A 286 0.85 1.24 -26.38
N ALA A 287 -0.46 1.34 -26.61
CA ALA A 287 -1.08 0.74 -27.79
C ALA A 287 -0.68 1.46 -29.09
N TRP A 288 -0.55 2.79 -29.04
CA TRP A 288 -0.09 3.59 -30.17
C TRP A 288 1.34 3.22 -30.59
N LEU A 289 2.23 2.99 -29.61
CA LEU A 289 3.60 2.51 -29.87
C LEU A 289 3.65 1.11 -30.51
N LYS A 290 2.64 0.26 -30.29
CA LYS A 290 2.55 -1.07 -30.93
C LYS A 290 2.08 -1.01 -32.39
N GLY A 291 1.55 0.13 -32.83
CA GLY A 291 1.13 0.40 -34.21
C GLY A 291 -0.33 0.84 -34.34
N PRO A 292 -0.69 1.43 -35.50
CA PRO A 292 -1.99 2.06 -35.76
C PRO A 292 -3.18 1.09 -35.69
N GLN A 293 -2.92 -0.22 -35.81
CA GLN A 293 -3.93 -1.26 -35.64
C GLN A 293 -4.42 -1.40 -34.19
N PHE A 294 -3.57 -1.05 -33.21
CA PHE A 294 -3.90 -1.17 -31.79
C PHE A 294 -4.39 0.15 -31.20
N GLY A 295 -3.91 1.28 -31.70
CA GLY A 295 -4.35 2.61 -31.30
C GLY A 295 -3.65 3.68 -32.14
N ASP A 296 -4.30 4.83 -32.27
CA ASP A 296 -3.74 6.01 -32.93
C ASP A 296 -4.18 7.26 -32.15
N ILE A 297 -3.65 8.44 -32.45
CA ILE A 297 -3.97 9.69 -31.73
C ILE A 297 -5.49 9.96 -31.64
N ASN A 298 -6.25 9.55 -32.66
CA ASN A 298 -7.69 9.74 -32.74
C ASN A 298 -8.51 8.50 -32.31
N LYS A 299 -7.87 7.33 -32.17
CA LYS A 299 -8.54 6.06 -31.96
C LYS A 299 -8.02 5.38 -30.69
N PRO A 300 -8.82 5.32 -29.61
CA PRO A 300 -8.41 4.65 -28.39
C PRO A 300 -8.25 3.14 -28.61
N PRO A 301 -7.44 2.45 -27.79
CA PRO A 301 -7.25 1.02 -27.91
C PRO A 301 -8.49 0.23 -27.52
N ASN A 302 -8.65 -0.95 -28.11
CA ASN A 302 -9.72 -1.88 -27.76
C ASN A 302 -9.34 -2.71 -26.53
N ASN A 303 -9.47 -2.13 -25.35
CA ASN A 303 -9.25 -2.81 -24.07
C ASN A 303 -10.34 -2.46 -23.04
N GLU A 304 -10.34 -3.17 -21.91
CA GLU A 304 -11.35 -3.03 -20.85
C GLU A 304 -11.49 -1.60 -20.30
N LEU A 305 -10.44 -0.78 -20.36
CA LEU A 305 -10.48 0.61 -19.90
C LEU A 305 -11.29 1.51 -20.84
N PHE A 306 -11.38 1.15 -22.12
CA PHE A 306 -12.08 1.92 -23.17
C PHE A 306 -13.39 1.25 -23.63
N ASP A 307 -13.78 0.14 -23.02
CA ASP A 307 -15.00 -0.60 -23.37
C ASP A 307 -16.28 0.21 -23.22
N LYS A 308 -16.30 1.19 -22.31
CA LYS A 308 -17.43 2.12 -22.14
C LYS A 308 -17.59 3.09 -23.30
N ILE A 309 -16.50 3.38 -24.01
CA ILE A 309 -16.47 4.36 -25.11
C ILE A 309 -16.81 3.69 -26.43
N ASN A 310 -16.40 2.42 -26.61
CA ASN A 310 -16.59 1.73 -27.86
C ASN A 310 -18.01 1.12 -27.93
N PRO A 311 -18.96 1.68 -28.69
CA PRO A 311 -20.29 1.11 -28.82
C PRO A 311 -20.28 -0.28 -29.47
N ALA A 312 -19.19 -0.64 -30.16
CA ALA A 312 -18.99 -1.96 -30.72
C ALA A 312 -18.38 -2.96 -29.73
N SER A 313 -17.88 -2.53 -28.56
CA SER A 313 -17.30 -3.43 -27.58
C SER A 313 -18.36 -4.38 -27.01
N PRO A 314 -18.07 -5.69 -26.93
CA PRO A 314 -18.98 -6.66 -26.32
C PRO A 314 -19.27 -6.35 -24.85
N ALA A 315 -18.39 -5.66 -24.11
CA ALA A 315 -18.65 -5.28 -22.73
C ALA A 315 -19.74 -4.21 -22.56
N ALA A 316 -20.00 -3.40 -23.60
CA ALA A 316 -21.17 -2.52 -23.67
C ALA A 316 -22.46 -3.30 -24.00
N ARG A 317 -22.34 -4.54 -24.51
CA ARG A 317 -23.49 -5.42 -24.70
C ARG A 317 -23.88 -5.98 -23.34
N SER A 318 -25.19 -5.96 -23.08
CA SER A 318 -25.80 -6.53 -21.88
C SER A 318 -25.08 -7.80 -21.40
N PRO A 319 -24.86 -8.01 -20.08
CA PRO A 319 -24.27 -9.24 -19.55
C PRO A 319 -24.95 -10.52 -20.04
N LEU A 320 -26.23 -10.44 -20.44
CA LEU A 320 -26.98 -11.51 -21.07
C LEU A 320 -26.52 -11.82 -22.50
N LEU A 321 -26.16 -10.80 -23.29
CA LEU A 321 -25.59 -10.96 -24.62
C LEU A 321 -24.17 -11.55 -24.56
N GLN A 322 -23.35 -11.11 -23.60
CA GLN A 322 -22.04 -11.71 -23.33
C GLN A 322 -22.19 -13.21 -23.03
N ARG A 323 -23.08 -13.57 -22.09
CA ARG A 323 -23.38 -14.98 -21.78
C ARG A 323 -23.87 -15.78 -22.99
N ARG A 324 -24.70 -15.19 -23.85
CA ARG A 324 -25.19 -15.88 -25.07
C ARG A 324 -24.07 -16.12 -26.07
N LEU A 325 -23.15 -15.17 -26.23
CA LEU A 325 -22.00 -15.33 -27.11
C LEU A 325 -21.01 -16.38 -26.56
N ASP A 326 -20.73 -16.35 -25.26
CA ASP A 326 -19.86 -17.34 -24.61
C ASP A 326 -20.43 -18.76 -24.71
N LEU A 327 -21.75 -18.91 -24.55
CA LEU A 327 -22.44 -20.19 -24.73
C LEU A 327 -22.42 -20.65 -26.19
N ASN A 328 -22.54 -19.73 -27.16
CA ASN A 328 -22.45 -20.07 -28.58
C ASN A 328 -21.01 -20.41 -29.02
N GLN A 329 -19.99 -19.82 -28.40
CA GLN A 329 -18.59 -20.12 -28.73
C GLN A 329 -18.08 -21.42 -28.09
N LYS A 330 -18.64 -21.84 -26.95
CA LYS A 330 -18.28 -23.10 -26.27
C LYS A 330 -19.14 -24.30 -26.68
N ALA A 331 -20.16 -24.12 -27.50
CA ALA A 331 -20.99 -25.24 -27.95
C ALA A 331 -20.30 -26.01 -29.08
N PRO A 332 -19.99 -27.32 -28.92
CA PRO A 332 -19.67 -28.17 -30.05
C PRO A 332 -20.87 -28.20 -31.00
N VAL A 333 -20.61 -28.11 -32.31
CA VAL A 333 -21.51 -27.78 -33.43
C VAL A 333 -22.71 -28.75 -33.64
N ASN A 334 -23.07 -29.62 -32.71
CA ASN A 334 -23.99 -30.72 -33.00
C ASN A 334 -24.99 -31.13 -31.91
N GLN A 335 -25.46 -30.21 -31.07
CA GLN A 335 -26.55 -30.55 -30.14
C GLN A 335 -27.71 -29.55 -30.26
N THR A 336 -28.86 -30.08 -30.66
CA THR A 336 -30.16 -29.41 -30.67
C THR A 336 -30.47 -28.81 -29.28
N PRO A 337 -30.97 -27.57 -29.20
CA PRO A 337 -31.14 -26.88 -27.93
C PRO A 337 -32.23 -27.54 -27.07
N THR A 338 -31.81 -28.25 -26.02
CA THR A 338 -32.72 -28.74 -24.97
C THR A 338 -32.96 -27.61 -23.98
N ILE A 339 -34.13 -26.97 -24.04
CA ILE A 339 -34.55 -25.96 -23.07
C ILE A 339 -35.03 -26.70 -21.81
N ASN A 340 -34.16 -26.86 -20.82
CA ASN A 340 -34.55 -27.39 -19.52
C ASN A 340 -35.17 -26.27 -18.67
N ILE A 341 -36.50 -26.16 -18.69
CA ILE A 341 -37.25 -25.19 -17.89
C ILE A 341 -37.44 -25.79 -16.50
N ASN A 342 -36.58 -25.40 -15.56
CA ASN A 342 -36.73 -25.80 -14.16
C ASN A 342 -37.78 -24.91 -13.49
N PHE A 343 -38.98 -25.43 -13.29
CA PHE A 343 -40.06 -24.72 -12.62
C PHE A 343 -39.87 -24.75 -11.10
N PRO A 344 -40.06 -23.62 -10.40
CA PRO A 344 -40.11 -23.58 -8.95
C PRO A 344 -41.17 -24.55 -8.41
N PRO A 345 -40.91 -25.22 -7.28
CA PRO A 345 -41.81 -26.23 -6.71
C PRO A 345 -43.20 -25.69 -6.35
N GLU A 346 -43.41 -24.37 -6.29
CA GLU A 346 -44.71 -23.78 -6.01
C GLU A 346 -45.73 -23.94 -7.16
N ILE A 347 -45.28 -24.09 -8.41
CA ILE A 347 -46.16 -24.17 -9.59
C ILE A 347 -46.61 -25.61 -9.86
N ALA A 348 -45.87 -26.60 -9.34
CA ALA A 348 -46.14 -28.03 -9.54
C ALA A 348 -47.41 -28.54 -8.83
N GLY A 349 -48.00 -27.76 -7.91
CA GLY A 349 -49.23 -28.14 -7.20
C GLY A 349 -50.52 -28.05 -8.02
N LEU A 350 -50.51 -27.37 -9.18
CA LEU A 350 -51.70 -27.12 -10.00
C LEU A 350 -52.02 -28.22 -11.01
N LEU A 351 -51.07 -29.11 -11.30
CA LEU A 351 -51.20 -30.12 -12.36
C LEU A 351 -50.86 -31.52 -11.85
N GLY A 352 -51.79 -32.08 -11.08
CA GLY A 352 -51.91 -33.54 -11.00
C GLY A 352 -51.06 -34.22 -9.93
N ARG A 353 -51.76 -35.10 -9.21
CA ARG A 353 -51.28 -35.97 -8.15
C ARG A 353 -50.26 -36.97 -8.69
N ALA A 354 -48.98 -36.82 -8.36
CA ALA A 354 -47.93 -37.80 -8.63
C ALA A 354 -47.63 -38.65 -7.38
N PRO A 355 -47.26 -39.94 -7.55
CA PRO A 355 -47.07 -40.90 -6.46
C PRO A 355 -45.82 -40.60 -5.62
N ALA A 356 -45.84 -41.09 -4.39
CA ALA A 356 -44.80 -40.90 -3.37
C ALA A 356 -43.39 -41.20 -3.90
N VAL A 357 -42.56 -40.16 -4.01
CA VAL A 357 -41.14 -40.25 -4.35
C VAL A 357 -40.34 -40.56 -3.07
N ALA A 358 -39.46 -41.56 -3.16
CA ALA A 358 -38.56 -41.99 -2.11
C ALA A 358 -37.64 -40.85 -1.62
N PRO A 359 -37.24 -40.83 -0.34
CA PRO A 359 -36.39 -39.77 0.22
C PRO A 359 -35.04 -39.69 -0.51
N PRO A 360 -34.52 -38.47 -0.74
CA PRO A 360 -33.26 -38.27 -1.43
C PRO A 360 -32.09 -38.88 -0.65
N PRO A 361 -31.10 -39.49 -1.34
CA PRO A 361 -29.88 -40.01 -0.71
C PRO A 361 -29.12 -38.88 -0.02
N ALA A 362 -28.64 -39.15 1.21
CA ALA A 362 -27.89 -38.21 2.01
C ALA A 362 -26.66 -37.67 1.24
N PRO A 363 -26.34 -36.36 1.36
CA PRO A 363 -25.19 -35.77 0.69
C PRO A 363 -23.91 -36.50 1.11
N ALA A 364 -23.13 -36.93 0.13
CA ALA A 364 -21.84 -37.57 0.36
C ALA A 364 -20.94 -36.64 1.19
N PRO A 365 -20.23 -37.16 2.22
CA PRO A 365 -19.33 -36.36 3.02
C PRO A 365 -18.25 -35.73 2.13
N ALA A 366 -18.04 -34.43 2.29
CA ALA A 366 -16.99 -33.71 1.57
C ALA A 366 -15.63 -34.38 1.84
N PRO A 367 -14.76 -34.52 0.81
CA PRO A 367 -13.46 -35.14 0.98
C PRO A 367 -12.66 -34.36 2.03
N ALA A 368 -12.23 -35.07 3.08
CA ALA A 368 -11.44 -34.49 4.16
C ALA A 368 -10.14 -33.94 3.58
N GLN A 369 -9.99 -32.61 3.57
CA GLN A 369 -8.76 -31.96 3.17
C GLN A 369 -7.69 -32.31 4.20
N LEU A 370 -6.62 -32.96 3.76
CA LEU A 370 -5.48 -33.26 4.61
C LEU A 370 -4.85 -31.94 5.07
N PRO A 371 -4.47 -31.81 6.36
CA PRO A 371 -3.85 -30.60 6.87
C PRO A 371 -2.54 -30.31 6.13
N PRO A 372 -2.19 -29.03 5.91
CA PRO A 372 -0.96 -28.63 5.24
C PRO A 372 0.26 -29.18 6.01
N ARG A 373 1.10 -29.92 5.28
CA ARG A 373 2.35 -30.50 5.78
C ARG A 373 3.53 -29.58 5.47
N ILE A 374 4.63 -29.78 6.21
CA ILE A 374 5.86 -28.99 5.99
C ILE A 374 6.54 -29.36 4.67
N THR A 375 6.41 -30.62 4.25
CA THR A 375 6.89 -31.12 2.96
C THR A 375 5.78 -31.04 1.92
N ASP A 376 6.12 -30.53 0.74
CA ASP A 376 5.30 -30.63 -0.46
C ASP A 376 5.08 -32.13 -0.79
N PRO A 377 3.87 -32.57 -1.18
CA PRO A 377 3.58 -33.98 -1.43
C PRO A 377 4.43 -34.63 -2.53
N ASN A 378 5.15 -33.84 -3.34
CA ASN A 378 6.02 -34.31 -4.40
C ASN A 378 7.47 -34.58 -3.94
N PHE A 379 7.81 -34.29 -2.68
CA PHE A 379 9.15 -34.53 -2.15
C PHE A 379 9.25 -35.93 -1.53
N VAL A 380 10.33 -36.65 -1.87
CA VAL A 380 10.71 -37.89 -1.18
C VAL A 380 11.73 -37.57 -0.10
N ALA A 381 11.54 -38.18 1.07
CA ALA A 381 12.44 -38.02 2.21
C ALA A 381 13.89 -38.31 1.80
N GLY A 382 14.79 -37.38 2.11
CA GLY A 382 16.22 -37.55 1.87
C GLY A 382 16.85 -38.62 2.79
N PRO A 383 18.18 -38.78 2.76
CA PRO A 383 18.88 -39.68 3.67
C PRO A 383 18.55 -39.39 5.14
N SER A 384 18.36 -40.43 5.94
CA SER A 384 18.11 -40.28 7.38
C SER A 384 19.34 -39.70 8.06
N LEU A 385 19.20 -38.48 8.59
CA LEU A 385 20.23 -37.76 9.32
C LEU A 385 19.77 -37.54 10.77
N THR A 386 20.71 -37.45 11.71
CA THR A 386 20.41 -36.98 13.06
C THR A 386 20.04 -35.50 13.01
N ILE A 387 19.18 -35.04 13.91
CA ILE A 387 18.79 -33.62 13.97
C ILE A 387 20.02 -32.71 14.14
N ASP A 388 21.03 -33.16 14.90
CA ASP A 388 22.30 -32.45 15.08
C ASP A 388 23.07 -32.24 13.78
N ASN A 389 23.19 -33.30 12.97
CA ASN A 389 23.90 -33.21 11.69
C ASN A 389 23.09 -32.37 10.70
N PHE A 390 21.77 -32.56 10.67
CA PHE A 390 20.89 -31.75 9.82
C PHE A 390 21.00 -30.25 10.14
N CYS A 391 20.94 -29.85 11.41
CA CYS A 391 21.07 -28.44 11.77
C CYS A 391 22.44 -27.85 11.39
N LYS A 392 23.52 -28.65 11.49
CA LYS A 392 24.87 -28.22 11.06
C LYS A 392 25.00 -28.12 9.54
N ASP A 393 24.55 -29.14 8.81
CA ASP A 393 24.70 -29.24 7.36
C ASP A 393 23.93 -28.11 6.62
N TYR A 394 22.80 -27.68 7.19
CA TYR A 394 21.95 -26.62 6.63
C TYR A 394 22.10 -25.26 7.33
N ASN A 395 23.08 -25.12 8.23
CA ASN A 395 23.38 -23.89 8.97
C ASN A 395 22.14 -23.27 9.66
N LEU A 396 21.34 -24.12 10.33
CA LEU A 396 20.16 -23.70 11.08
C LEU A 396 20.55 -23.17 12.47
N ASP A 397 19.79 -22.20 12.97
CA ASP A 397 19.99 -21.63 14.31
C ASP A 397 19.96 -22.71 15.41
N ASP A 398 20.84 -22.58 16.41
CA ASP A 398 20.90 -23.46 17.58
C ASP A 398 19.58 -23.49 18.36
N GLU A 399 18.80 -22.40 18.32
CA GLU A 399 17.45 -22.37 18.88
C GLU A 399 16.53 -23.41 18.22
N ILE A 400 16.59 -23.55 16.89
CA ILE A 400 15.78 -24.52 16.12
C ILE A 400 16.16 -25.96 16.51
N CYS A 401 17.47 -26.24 16.56
CA CYS A 401 17.99 -27.55 16.98
C CYS A 401 17.54 -27.91 18.40
N THR A 402 17.63 -26.95 19.32
CA THR A 402 17.24 -27.12 20.73
C THR A 402 15.74 -27.45 20.86
N ARG A 403 14.87 -26.76 20.11
CA ARG A 403 13.42 -27.03 20.15
C ARG A 403 13.06 -28.39 19.59
N PHE A 404 13.73 -28.86 18.53
CA PHE A 404 13.53 -30.23 18.05
C PHE A 404 13.94 -31.29 19.09
N LYS A 405 15.08 -31.08 19.77
CA LYS A 405 15.52 -31.98 20.85
C LYS A 405 14.56 -31.98 22.04
N GLN A 406 14.04 -30.82 22.43
CA GLN A 406 13.04 -30.70 23.51
C GLN A 406 11.76 -31.49 23.18
N ASN A 407 11.35 -31.49 21.91
CA ASN A 407 10.20 -32.26 21.43
C ASN A 407 10.56 -33.70 21.03
N ARG A 408 11.74 -34.19 21.43
CA ARG A 408 12.21 -35.57 21.24
C ARG A 408 12.35 -36.03 19.78
N PHE A 409 12.52 -35.12 18.84
CA PHE A 409 12.90 -35.47 17.48
C PHE A 409 14.35 -35.95 17.43
N LYS A 410 14.59 -37.14 16.86
CA LYS A 410 15.91 -37.77 16.79
C LYS A 410 16.50 -37.81 15.38
N THR A 411 15.65 -38.04 14.39
CA THR A 411 16.05 -38.18 12.98
C THR A 411 15.15 -37.34 12.06
N THR A 412 15.66 -37.02 10.87
CA THR A 412 14.95 -36.25 9.84
C THR A 412 13.75 -36.98 9.23
N ASP A 413 13.66 -38.30 9.38
CA ASP A 413 12.50 -39.10 8.91
C ASP A 413 11.17 -38.64 9.51
N ALA A 414 11.23 -38.05 10.71
CA ALA A 414 10.06 -37.52 11.38
C ALA A 414 9.43 -36.32 10.65
N PHE A 415 10.19 -35.58 9.84
CA PHE A 415 9.71 -34.38 9.14
C PHE A 415 8.56 -34.67 8.17
N ALA A 416 8.51 -35.88 7.59
CA ALA A 416 7.40 -36.30 6.71
C ALA A 416 6.04 -36.36 7.43
N PHE A 417 6.05 -36.44 8.77
CA PHE A 417 4.85 -36.52 9.61
C PHE A 417 4.55 -35.22 10.36
N VAL A 418 5.42 -34.22 10.28
CA VAL A 418 5.24 -32.95 10.99
C VAL A 418 4.29 -32.04 10.20
N ALA A 419 3.14 -31.74 10.79
CA ALA A 419 2.19 -30.76 10.26
C ALA A 419 2.61 -29.34 10.62
N MET A 420 2.25 -28.36 9.80
CA MET A 420 2.53 -26.94 10.07
C MET A 420 1.99 -26.47 11.44
N ALA A 421 0.82 -26.97 11.83
CA ALA A 421 0.22 -26.67 13.13
C ALA A 421 1.06 -27.18 14.32
N GLN A 422 1.81 -28.28 14.15
CA GLN A 422 2.69 -28.81 15.19
C GLN A 422 3.93 -27.94 15.36
N LEU A 423 4.48 -27.37 14.28
CA LEU A 423 5.59 -26.41 14.37
C LEU A 423 5.17 -25.17 15.17
N THR A 424 3.98 -24.63 14.90
CA THR A 424 3.46 -23.50 15.66
C THR A 424 3.19 -23.85 17.13
N ALA A 425 2.78 -25.10 17.41
CA ALA A 425 2.59 -25.58 18.78
C ALA A 425 3.92 -25.80 19.53
N MET A 426 5.01 -26.07 18.81
CA MET A 426 6.38 -26.11 19.32
C MET A 426 7.01 -24.71 19.46
N GLU A 427 6.19 -23.66 19.33
CA GLU A 427 6.57 -22.25 19.44
C GLU A 427 7.56 -21.77 18.36
N PHE A 428 7.67 -22.45 17.22
CA PHE A 428 8.45 -21.94 16.08
C PHE A 428 7.87 -20.63 15.54
N MET A 429 8.74 -19.66 15.30
CA MET A 429 8.40 -18.39 14.66
C MET A 429 8.25 -18.59 13.15
N VAL A 430 7.44 -17.75 12.50
CA VAL A 430 7.19 -17.87 11.05
C VAL A 430 8.48 -17.84 10.21
N GLY A 431 9.47 -17.03 10.61
CA GLY A 431 10.78 -16.99 9.95
C GLY A 431 11.58 -18.28 10.09
N GLU A 432 11.62 -18.86 11.29
CA GLU A 432 12.28 -20.15 11.55
C GLU A 432 11.60 -21.29 10.77
N ILE A 433 10.26 -21.25 10.64
CA ILE A 433 9.51 -22.22 9.84
C ILE A 433 9.87 -22.10 8.35
N ALA A 434 10.01 -20.88 7.83
CA ALA A 434 10.41 -20.67 6.44
C ALA A 434 11.85 -21.16 6.18
N GLU A 435 12.79 -20.87 7.07
CA GLU A 435 14.17 -21.37 7.00
C GLU A 435 14.21 -22.91 7.04
N LEU A 436 13.42 -23.51 7.94
CA LEU A 436 13.27 -24.96 8.04
C LEU A 436 12.66 -25.57 6.76
N GLN A 437 11.66 -24.93 6.16
CA GLN A 437 11.09 -25.39 4.88
C GLN A 437 12.12 -25.36 3.76
N VAL A 438 12.96 -24.31 3.69
CA VAL A 438 14.04 -24.23 2.71
C VAL A 438 15.09 -25.32 2.95
N ALA A 439 15.48 -25.55 4.21
CA ALA A 439 16.43 -26.62 4.56
C ALA A 439 15.88 -28.01 4.21
N ILE A 440 14.60 -28.27 4.51
CA ILE A 440 13.93 -29.53 4.14
C ILE A 440 13.81 -29.67 2.62
N GLY A 441 13.51 -28.58 1.90
CA GLY A 441 13.46 -28.59 0.44
C GLY A 441 14.81 -28.89 -0.22
N LYS A 442 15.92 -28.47 0.40
CA LYS A 442 17.28 -28.82 -0.04
C LYS A 442 17.67 -30.25 0.32
N TRP A 443 17.21 -30.76 1.46
CA TRP A 443 17.48 -32.12 1.92
C TRP A 443 16.66 -33.18 1.20
N ALA A 444 15.40 -32.88 0.91
CA ALA A 444 14.51 -33.79 0.23
C ALA A 444 14.85 -33.91 -1.26
N VAL A 445 14.67 -35.10 -1.80
CA VAL A 445 14.92 -35.37 -3.22
C VAL A 445 13.60 -35.26 -3.98
N ILE A 446 13.60 -34.58 -5.12
CA ILE A 446 12.47 -34.58 -6.05
C ILE A 446 12.44 -35.96 -6.70
N ALA A 447 11.35 -36.71 -6.51
CA ALA A 447 11.19 -38.04 -7.07
C ALA A 447 10.73 -38.05 -8.52
#